data_AF-A0A5S4EWI1-F1
#
_entry.id   AF-A0A5S4EWI1-F1
#
_cell.length_a   1.000
_cell.length_b   1.000
_cell.length_c   1.000
_cell.angle_alpha   90.00
_cell.angle_beta   90.00
_cell.angle_gamma   90.00
#
_symmetry.space_group_name_H-M   'P 1'
#
loop_
_entity.id
_entity.type
_entity.pdbx_description
1 polymer ?
#
loop_
_entity_poly.entity_id
_entity_poly.type
_entity_poly.pdbx_seq_one_letter_code
_entity_poly.pdbx_strand_id
1 'polypeptide(L)'
;MRTRSDRLYEIDGLRLLAALCVVLFHYTFSGWVGGTSPVAFPEESSWSKYGYLGVDLFLLISGFVVLMSAWGRSPRAFLVSRAVRLYPAYWVGIAITAMVTVTLGQGCSRWRCPNCWRT
;
A
#
# COMPACT_ATOMS: atom_id res chain seq x y z
N MET A 1 -10.71 23.16 -29.83
CA MET A 1 -10.63 23.55 -28.40
C MET A 1 -10.08 22.37 -27.61
N ARG A 2 -8.86 22.48 -27.05
CA ARG A 2 -8.32 21.50 -26.10
C ARG A 2 -9.19 21.57 -24.84
N THR A 3 -10.03 20.57 -24.61
CA THR A 3 -10.61 20.39 -23.27
C THR A 3 -9.44 20.00 -22.38
N ARG A 4 -8.98 20.96 -21.58
CA ARG A 4 -8.14 20.70 -20.42
C ARG A 4 -8.82 19.54 -19.71
N SER A 5 -8.14 18.40 -19.60
CA SER A 5 -8.63 17.34 -18.74
C SER A 5 -8.69 17.97 -17.37
N ASP A 6 -9.88 18.35 -16.92
CA ASP A 6 -10.12 18.80 -15.54
C ASP A 6 -9.80 17.58 -14.68
N ARG A 7 -8.51 17.48 -14.34
CA ARG A 7 -8.06 16.57 -13.30
C ARG A 7 -8.81 17.05 -12.07
N LEU A 8 -9.71 16.20 -11.59
CA LEU A 8 -10.49 16.47 -10.39
C LEU A 8 -9.54 16.40 -9.20
N TYR A 9 -8.89 17.53 -8.92
CA TYR A 9 -7.89 17.68 -7.85
C TYR A 9 -8.49 17.35 -6.49
N GLU A 10 -9.80 17.57 -6.33
CA GLU A 10 -10.57 17.21 -5.14
C GLU A 10 -10.54 15.70 -4.91
N ILE A 11 -10.67 14.90 -5.97
CA ILE A 11 -10.66 13.45 -5.88
C ILE A 11 -9.26 12.91 -5.63
N ASP A 12 -8.24 13.49 -6.27
CA ASP A 12 -6.85 13.14 -5.97
C ASP A 12 -6.47 13.52 -4.53
N GLY A 13 -6.99 14.63 -4.01
CA GLY A 13 -6.86 15.04 -2.61
C GLY A 13 -7.53 14.09 -1.62
N LEU A 14 -8.74 13.62 -1.94
CA LEU A 14 -9.42 12.60 -1.12
C LEU A 14 -8.67 11.27 -1.10
N ARG A 15 -8.02 10.88 -2.21
CA ARG A 15 -7.19 9.67 -2.25
C ARG A 15 -5.93 9.83 -1.39
N LEU A 16 -5.32 11.02 -1.38
CA LEU A 16 -4.18 11.32 -0.51
C LEU A 16 -4.61 11.25 0.96
N LEU A 17 -5.74 11.87 1.31
CA LEU A 17 -6.29 11.83 2.67
C LEU A 17 -6.56 10.39 3.11
N ALA A 18 -7.20 9.58 2.26
CA ALA A 18 -7.46 8.18 2.54
C ALA A 18 -6.17 7.38 2.75
N ALA A 19 -5.14 7.58 1.92
CA ALA A 19 -3.84 6.95 2.07
C ALA A 19 -3.14 7.36 3.38
N LEU A 20 -3.23 8.64 3.78
CA LEU A 20 -2.68 9.12 5.05
C LEU A 20 -3.35 8.46 6.25
N CYS A 21 -4.69 8.31 6.24
CA CYS A 21 -5.40 7.59 7.30
C CYS A 21 -4.93 6.13 7.44
N VAL A 22 -4.64 5.45 6.33
CA VAL A 22 -4.14 4.06 6.32
C VAL A 22 -2.73 3.96 6.87
N VAL A 23 -1.84 4.90 6.50
CA VAL A 23 -0.46 4.95 7.02
C VAL A 23 -0.47 5.21 8.52
N LEU A 24 -1.29 6.17 8.98
CA LEU A 24 -1.46 6.45 10.40
C LEU A 24 -1.95 5.20 11.15
N PHE A 25 -2.99 4.51 10.66
CA PHE A 25 -3.45 3.25 11.26
C PHE A 25 -2.36 2.18 11.36
N HIS A 26 -1.55 1.99 10.32
CA HIS A 26 -0.48 1.01 10.36
C HIS A 26 0.60 1.38 11.38
N TYR A 27 0.98 2.67 11.43
CA TYR A 27 2.06 3.15 12.26
C TYR A 27 1.71 3.25 13.75
N THR A 28 0.50 3.73 14.08
CA THR A 28 0.10 4.00 15.47
C THR A 28 -0.64 2.83 16.12
N PHE A 29 -1.34 2.00 15.35
CA PHE A 29 -2.24 0.98 15.88
C PHE A 29 -1.82 -0.44 15.49
N SER A 30 -1.54 -0.70 14.20
CA SER A 30 -1.27 -2.07 13.72
C SER A 30 0.05 -2.65 14.27
N GLY A 31 1.11 -1.84 14.34
CA GLY A 31 2.40 -2.27 14.92
C GLY A 31 2.35 -2.57 16.42
N TRP A 32 1.50 -1.87 17.16
CA TRP A 32 1.31 -2.09 18.60
C TRP A 32 0.45 -3.32 18.88
N VAL A 33 -0.71 -3.47 18.22
CA VAL A 33 -1.60 -4.64 18.38
C VAL A 33 -0.94 -5.92 17.86
N GLY A 34 -0.13 -5.83 16.80
CA GLY A 34 0.60 -6.96 16.22
C GLY A 34 1.87 -7.36 16.97
N GLY A 35 2.20 -6.72 18.09
CA GLY A 35 3.38 -7.05 18.91
C GLY A 35 4.74 -6.79 18.23
N THR A 36 4.76 -6.04 17.13
CA THR A 36 5.97 -5.77 16.32
C THR A 36 6.67 -4.47 16.72
N SER A 37 6.03 -3.59 17.48
CA SER A 37 6.62 -2.37 18.04
C SER A 37 6.42 -2.31 19.57
N PRO A 38 7.48 -2.07 20.37
CA PRO A 38 7.37 -1.86 21.82
C PRO A 38 6.84 -0.46 22.18
N VAL A 39 6.65 0.43 21.21
CA VAL A 39 6.20 1.82 21.44
C VAL A 39 4.68 1.85 21.46
N ALA A 40 4.11 2.12 22.62
CA ALA A 40 2.67 2.31 22.80
C ALA A 40 2.30 3.78 22.60
N PHE A 41 1.33 4.06 21.74
CA PHE A 41 0.70 5.37 21.59
C PHE A 41 -0.75 5.33 22.13
N PRO A 42 -0.96 5.32 23.46
CA PRO A 42 -2.28 5.11 24.05
C PRO A 42 -3.30 6.20 23.69
N GLU A 43 -2.89 7.48 23.67
CA GLU A 43 -3.75 8.63 23.30
C GLU A 43 -4.16 8.59 21.81
N GLU A 44 -3.19 8.41 20.91
CA GLU A 44 -3.40 8.42 19.46
C GLU A 44 -4.13 7.17 18.92
N SER A 45 -4.22 6.10 19.73
CA SER A 45 -4.88 4.85 19.36
C SER A 45 -6.40 4.98 19.24
N SER A 46 -7.03 5.93 19.94
CA SER A 46 -8.49 6.07 19.97
C SER A 46 -9.07 6.52 18.62
N TRP A 47 -8.41 7.46 17.95
CA TRP A 47 -8.81 7.91 16.61
C TRP A 47 -8.21 7.02 15.51
N SER A 48 -6.97 6.57 15.69
CA SER A 48 -6.27 5.79 14.66
C SER A 48 -6.92 4.45 14.34
N LYS A 49 -7.69 3.85 15.28
CA LYS A 49 -8.50 2.65 15.04
C LYS A 49 -9.38 2.78 13.80
N TYR A 50 -9.94 3.95 13.54
CA TYR A 50 -10.83 4.17 12.40
C TYR A 50 -10.08 4.28 11.06
N GLY A 51 -8.75 4.32 11.05
CA GLY A 51 -7.98 4.42 9.81
C GLY A 51 -8.10 3.18 8.91
N TYR A 52 -8.67 2.05 9.38
CA TYR A 52 -9.08 0.95 8.49
C TYR A 52 -10.09 1.40 7.44
N LEU A 53 -10.99 2.34 7.79
CA LEU A 53 -11.96 2.94 6.88
C LEU A 53 -11.28 3.70 5.74
N GLY A 54 -10.03 4.12 5.93
CA GLY A 54 -9.22 4.72 4.88
C GLY A 54 -8.99 3.78 3.70
N VAL A 55 -8.87 2.47 3.94
CA VAL A 55 -8.72 1.47 2.85
C VAL A 55 -10.00 1.39 2.03
N ASP A 56 -11.15 1.28 2.70
CA ASP A 56 -12.46 1.21 2.05
C ASP A 56 -12.73 2.47 1.23
N LEU A 57 -12.47 3.65 1.79
CA LEU A 57 -12.62 4.93 1.10
C LEU A 57 -11.66 5.05 -0.10
N PHE A 58 -10.39 4.67 0.07
CA PHE A 58 -9.41 4.72 -1.01
C PHE A 58 -9.81 3.82 -2.18
N LEU A 59 -10.27 2.60 -1.90
CA LEU A 59 -10.69 1.65 -2.92
C LEU A 59 -11.97 2.11 -3.62
N LEU A 60 -12.96 2.61 -2.88
CA LEU A 60 -14.23 3.09 -3.43
C LEU A 60 -14.01 4.29 -4.36
N ILE A 61 -13.27 5.31 -3.93
CA ILE A 61 -12.94 6.48 -4.75
C ILE A 61 -12.08 6.07 -5.95
N SER A 62 -11.08 5.21 -5.74
CA SER A 62 -10.22 4.71 -6.81
C SER A 62 -10.97 3.84 -7.82
N GLY A 63 -12.07 3.20 -7.45
CA GLY A 63 -12.96 2.47 -8.35
C GLY A 63 -13.88 3.41 -9.13
N PHE A 64 -14.44 4.42 -8.45
CA PHE A 64 -15.31 5.42 -9.07
C PHE A 64 -14.63 6.17 -10.23
N VAL A 65 -13.41 6.69 -10.02
CA VAL A 65 -12.64 7.42 -11.06
C VAL A 65 -12.35 6.55 -12.28
N VAL A 66 -12.20 5.25 -12.07
CA VAL A 66 -11.88 4.28 -13.11
C VAL A 66 -13.07 4.01 -13.99
N LEU A 67 -14.23 3.76 -13.38
CA LEU A 67 -15.46 3.55 -14.12
C LEU A 67 -15.79 4.80 -14.95
N MET A 68 -15.65 5.99 -14.36
CA MET A 68 -15.80 7.28 -15.08
C MET A 68 -14.82 7.40 -16.26
N SER A 69 -13.55 7.04 -16.09
CA SER A 69 -12.55 7.08 -17.15
C SER A 69 -12.70 5.98 -18.21
N ALA A 70 -13.38 4.88 -17.87
CA ALA A 70 -13.63 3.76 -18.77
C ALA A 70 -14.88 3.98 -19.63
N TRP A 71 -15.78 4.88 -19.23
CA TRP A 71 -17.00 5.19 -19.98
C TRP A 71 -16.64 5.75 -21.37
N GLY A 72 -16.90 4.97 -22.43
CA GLY A 72 -16.61 5.35 -23.81
C GLY A 72 -15.16 5.12 -24.29
N ARG A 73 -14.31 4.43 -23.51
CA ARG A 73 -12.94 4.05 -23.93
C ARG A 73 -12.75 2.53 -23.92
N SER A 74 -11.82 2.04 -24.75
CA SER A 74 -11.51 0.61 -24.77
C SER A 74 -10.88 0.16 -23.43
N PRO A 75 -11.36 -0.94 -22.82
CA PRO A 75 -10.83 -1.45 -21.54
C PRO A 75 -9.32 -1.69 -21.56
N ARG A 76 -8.78 -2.06 -22.74
CA ARG A 76 -7.35 -2.28 -22.95
C ARG A 76 -6.51 -1.02 -22.73
N ALA A 77 -6.93 0.13 -23.27
CA ALA A 77 -6.20 1.38 -23.09
C ALA A 77 -6.17 1.83 -21.61
N PHE A 78 -7.26 1.55 -20.89
CA PHE A 78 -7.37 1.83 -19.47
C PHE A 78 -6.48 0.93 -18.61
N LEU A 79 -6.48 -0.39 -18.87
CA LEU A 79 -5.62 -1.36 -18.15
C LEU A 79 -4.14 -1.12 -18.40
N VAL A 80 -3.74 -0.79 -19.63
CA VAL A 80 -2.34 -0.49 -19.98
C VAL A 80 -1.83 0.72 -19.21
N SER A 81 -2.63 1.78 -19.09
CA SER A 81 -2.28 2.98 -18.29
C SER A 81 -2.03 2.64 -16.82
N ARG A 82 -2.79 1.68 -16.26
CA ARG A 82 -2.60 1.22 -14.89
C ARG A 82 -1.38 0.31 -14.74
N ALA A 83 -1.18 -0.61 -15.68
CA ALA A 83 -0.03 -1.51 -15.67
C ALA A 83 1.29 -0.73 -15.74
N VAL A 84 1.40 0.24 -16.65
CA VAL A 84 2.62 1.06 -16.80
C VAL A 84 2.99 1.83 -15.53
N ARG A 85 2.03 2.09 -14.62
CA ARG A 85 2.30 2.74 -13.33
C ARG A 85 2.56 1.76 -12.17
N LEU A 86 1.92 0.58 -12.16
CA LEU A 86 2.08 -0.41 -11.08
C LEU A 86 3.34 -1.26 -11.23
N TYR A 87 3.63 -1.72 -12.45
CA TYR A 87 4.74 -2.64 -12.70
C TYR A 87 6.11 -2.03 -12.36
N PRO A 88 6.41 -0.75 -12.62
CA PRO A 88 7.68 -0.15 -12.20
C PRO A 88 7.87 -0.18 -10.69
N ALA A 89 6.82 0.18 -9.93
CA ALA A 89 6.87 0.15 -8.46
C ALA A 89 7.02 -1.28 -7.92
N TYR A 90 6.37 -2.26 -8.58
CA TYR A 90 6.51 -3.68 -8.23
C TYR A 90 7.94 -4.17 -8.39
N TRP A 91 8.59 -3.88 -9.52
CA TRP A 91 9.99 -4.28 -9.76
C TRP A 91 10.95 -3.60 -8.79
N VAL A 92 10.72 -2.33 -8.47
CA VAL A 92 11.49 -1.61 -7.44
C VAL A 92 11.31 -2.27 -6.08
N GLY A 93 10.08 -2.65 -5.71
CA GLY A 93 9.79 -3.39 -4.47
C GLY A 93 10.53 -4.72 -4.40
N ILE A 94 10.51 -5.52 -5.48
CA ILE A 94 11.28 -6.77 -5.57
C ILE A 94 12.76 -6.50 -5.37
N ALA A 95 13.32 -5.52 -6.09
CA ALA A 95 14.74 -5.21 -6.02
C ALA A 95 15.15 -4.80 -4.59
N ILE A 96 14.35 -3.96 -3.92
CA ILE A 96 14.59 -3.56 -2.54
C ILE A 96 14.50 -4.77 -1.60
N THR A 97 13.44 -5.58 -1.68
CA THR A 97 13.28 -6.75 -0.82
C THR A 97 14.39 -7.78 -1.04
N ALA A 98 14.78 -8.02 -2.29
CA ALA A 98 15.90 -8.91 -2.63
C ALA A 98 17.22 -8.37 -2.07
N MET A 99 17.49 -7.07 -2.26
CA MET A 99 18.69 -6.40 -1.72
C MET A 99 18.73 -6.50 -0.19
N VAL A 100 17.64 -6.18 0.49
CA VAL A 100 17.51 -6.27 1.96
C VAL A 100 17.72 -7.71 2.43
N THR A 101 17.10 -8.69 1.78
CA THR A 101 17.23 -10.10 2.18
C THR A 101 18.64 -10.63 1.95
N VAL A 102 19.29 -10.25 0.86
CA VAL A 102 20.67 -10.68 0.56
C VAL A 102 21.69 -9.99 1.46
N THR A 103 21.47 -8.75 1.87
CA THR A 103 22.40 -7.97 2.72
C THR A 103 22.20 -8.23 4.22
N LEU A 104 20.95 -8.33 4.69
CA LEU A 104 20.60 -8.49 6.11
C LEU A 104 20.26 -9.95 6.48
N GLY A 105 19.81 -10.77 5.53
CA GLY A 105 19.37 -12.15 5.76
C GLY A 105 20.50 -13.18 5.85
N GLN A 106 21.77 -12.79 5.68
CA GLN A 106 22.91 -13.71 5.85
C GLN A 106 23.18 -14.09 7.31
N GLY A 107 22.49 -13.49 8.29
CA GLY A 107 22.64 -13.79 9.72
C GLY A 107 21.93 -15.04 10.23
N CYS A 108 21.07 -15.70 9.43
CA CYS A 108 20.42 -16.95 9.87
C CYS A 108 20.28 -17.95 8.74
N SER A 109 21.38 -18.62 8.41
CA SER A 109 21.41 -19.87 7.63
C SER A 109 20.75 -21.02 8.41
N ARG A 110 19.46 -20.91 8.75
CA ARG A 110 18.67 -21.96 9.43
C ARG A 110 18.34 -23.15 8.53
N TRP A 111 18.56 -23.02 7.22
CA TRP A 111 18.35 -24.09 6.23
C TRP A 111 19.54 -25.04 6.07
N ARG A 112 20.67 -24.81 6.77
CA ARG A 112 21.89 -25.62 6.65
C ARG A 112 22.15 -26.53 7.87
N CYS A 113 21.11 -26.87 8.64
CA CYS A 113 21.16 -27.93 9.65
C CYS A 113 20.18 -29.04 9.27
N PRO A 114 20.65 -30.15 8.64
CA PRO A 114 19.80 -31.28 8.28
C PRO A 114 19.14 -32.01 9.47
N ASN A 115 19.57 -31.76 10.72
CA ASN A 115 19.26 -32.64 11.86
C ASN A 115 18.67 -31.95 13.12
N CYS A 116 18.13 -30.73 13.06
CA CYS A 116 17.53 -30.07 14.25
C CYS A 116 16.08 -30.48 14.58
N TRP A 117 15.59 -31.64 14.10
CA TRP A 117 14.27 -32.20 14.46
C TRP A 117 14.36 -33.32 15.52
N ARG A 118 15.49 -33.44 16.21
CA ARG A 118 15.70 -34.45 17.25
C ARG A 118 16.27 -33.79 18.51
N THR A 119 15.38 -33.17 19.27
CA THR A 119 15.33 -33.03 20.75
C THR A 119 14.17 -32.12 21.08
#